data_AF-C6HD24-F1
#
_entry.id   AF-C6HD24-F1
#
_cell.length_a   1.000
_cell.length_b   1.000
_cell.length_c   1.000
_cell.angle_alpha   90.00
_cell.angle_beta   90.00
_cell.angle_gamma   90.00
#
_symmetry.space_group_name_H-M   'P 1'
#
loop_
_entity.id
_entity.type
_entity.pdbx_description
1 polymer ?
#
loop_
_entity_poly.entity_id
_entity_poly.type
_entity_poly.pdbx_seq_one_letter_code
_entity_poly.pdbx_strand_id
1 'polypeptide(L)'
;MTEEQQVACFMAGANSVFTGEKMLTTDCNGWEEDKRMLEKWGFYPMAGFQRGEFRGGATATTATTATTTTSPTASPPVPPA
;
A
#
# COMPACT_ATOMS: atom_id res chain seq x y z
N MET A 1 9.52 19.58 3.72
CA MET A 1 10.53 18.56 3.37
C MET A 1 10.76 18.68 1.88
N THR A 2 11.99 18.59 1.37
CA THR A 2 12.21 18.62 -0.08
C THR A 2 11.95 17.22 -0.67
N GLU A 3 11.52 17.15 -1.93
CA GLU A 3 11.21 15.90 -2.64
C GLU A 3 12.40 14.92 -2.58
N GLU A 4 13.61 15.45 -2.76
CA GLU A 4 14.85 14.67 -2.81
C GLU A 4 15.21 14.06 -1.45
N GLN A 5 14.93 14.76 -0.34
CA GLN A 5 15.13 14.21 0.99
C GLN A 5 14.16 13.06 1.28
N GLN A 6 12.90 13.20 0.85
CA GLN A 6 11.90 12.15 1.03
C GLN A 6 12.30 10.90 0.24
N VAL A 7 12.74 11.08 -1.01
CA VAL A 7 13.26 9.98 -1.85
C VAL A 7 14.52 9.36 -1.24
N ALA A 8 15.44 10.15 -0.70
CA ALA A 8 16.61 9.62 -0.01
C ALA A 8 16.23 8.73 1.19
N CYS A 9 15.16 9.06 1.92
CA CYS A 9 14.64 8.19 2.98
C CYS A 9 14.11 6.84 2.44
N PHE A 10 13.44 6.85 1.29
CA PHE A 10 13.01 5.60 0.62
C PHE A 10 14.21 4.78 0.14
N MET A 11 15.23 5.42 -0.42
CA MET A 11 16.48 4.75 -0.83
C MET A 11 17.27 4.19 0.37
N ALA A 12 17.16 4.83 1.54
CA ALA A 12 17.76 4.36 2.79
C ALA A 12 17.00 3.17 3.43
N GLY A 13 15.83 2.78 2.88
CA GLY A 13 15.07 1.61 3.32
C GLY A 13 13.71 1.92 3.97
N ALA A 14 13.24 3.16 3.96
CA ALA A 14 11.83 3.43 4.27
C ALA A 14 10.94 2.80 3.18
N ASN A 15 9.93 2.02 3.57
CA ASN A 15 9.05 1.30 2.64
C ASN A 15 7.56 1.70 2.79
N SER A 16 7.27 2.70 3.61
CA SER A 16 5.92 3.17 3.91
C SER A 16 5.95 4.66 4.26
N VAL A 17 4.91 5.37 3.84
CA VAL A 17 4.70 6.79 4.15
C VAL A 17 3.23 7.03 4.45
N PHE A 18 2.97 7.98 5.35
CA PHE A 18 1.63 8.48 5.59
C PHE A 18 1.32 9.60 4.59
N THR A 19 0.26 9.42 3.82
CA THR A 19 -0.22 10.34 2.80
C THR A 19 -1.61 10.87 3.20
N GLY A 20 -1.96 12.12 2.90
CA GLY A 20 -3.32 12.65 3.09
C GLY A 20 -3.35 14.12 3.51
N GLU A 21 -4.53 14.74 3.56
CA GLU A 21 -4.63 16.19 3.87
C GLU A 21 -4.13 16.55 5.27
N LYS A 22 -4.18 15.61 6.23
CA LYS A 22 -3.79 15.88 7.61
C LYS A 22 -3.22 14.65 8.31
N MET A 23 -2.15 14.87 9.07
CA MET A 23 -1.70 13.95 10.12
C MET A 23 -2.48 14.18 11.43
N LEU A 24 -2.09 13.52 12.51
CA LEU A 24 -2.77 13.63 13.81
C LEU A 24 -2.87 15.09 14.31
N THR A 25 -1.85 15.91 14.08
CA THR A 25 -1.79 17.31 14.56
C THR A 25 -1.14 18.29 13.58
N THR A 26 -0.69 17.83 12.41
CA THR A 26 0.06 18.64 11.44
C THR A 26 -0.51 18.44 10.05
N ASP A 27 -0.52 19.50 9.24
CA ASP A 27 -0.90 19.41 7.83
C ASP A 27 0.11 18.55 7.06
N CYS A 28 -0.37 17.79 6.08
CA CYS A 28 0.42 16.84 5.31
C CYS A 28 0.23 17.05 3.80
N ASN A 29 1.08 16.43 2.99
CA ASN A 29 1.00 16.51 1.54
C ASN A 29 -0.23 15.74 1.03
N GLY A 30 -0.87 16.27 -0.01
CA GLY A 30 -2.02 15.63 -0.63
C GLY A 30 -1.68 14.28 -1.25
N TRP A 31 -2.66 13.37 -1.28
CA TRP A 31 -2.51 12.03 -1.87
C TRP A 31 -1.94 12.05 -3.30
N GLU A 32 -2.49 12.92 -4.15
CA GLU A 32 -2.07 13.02 -5.56
C GLU A 32 -0.63 13.53 -5.72
N GLU A 33 -0.16 14.34 -4.78
CA GLU A 33 1.20 14.87 -4.80
C GLU A 33 2.22 13.80 -4.42
N ASP A 34 1.99 13.09 -3.32
CA ASP A 34 2.84 11.97 -2.89
C ASP A 34 2.86 10.85 -3.93
N LYS A 35 1.70 10.56 -4.55
CA LYS A 35 1.59 9.57 -5.62
C LYS A 35 2.41 9.97 -6.85
N ARG A 36 2.30 11.22 -7.31
CA ARG A 36 3.07 11.74 -8.46
C ARG A 36 4.57 11.70 -8.18
N MET A 37 4.98 12.03 -6.96
CA MET A 37 6.37 11.93 -6.55
C MET A 37 6.85 10.48 -6.63
N LEU A 38 6.15 9.54 -5.98
CA LEU A 38 6.54 8.13 -5.97
C LEU A 38 6.65 7.56 -7.39
N GLU A 39 5.69 7.86 -8.27
CA GLU A 39 5.67 7.42 -9.66
C GLU A 39 6.83 8.02 -10.48
N LYS A 40 7.14 9.31 -10.31
CA LYS A 40 8.25 9.99 -10.97
C LYS A 40 9.60 9.35 -10.67
N TRP A 41 9.78 8.85 -9.45
CA TRP A 41 11.01 8.18 -9.01
C TRP A 41 11.00 6.66 -9.21
N GLY A 42 9.91 6.11 -9.77
CA GLY A 42 9.79 4.68 -10.12
C GLY A 42 9.37 3.77 -8.97
N PHE A 43 8.84 4.32 -7.87
CA PHE A 43 8.27 3.54 -6.77
C PHE A 43 6.85 3.07 -7.11
N TYR A 44 6.51 1.87 -6.68
CA TYR A 44 5.19 1.27 -6.88
C TYR A 44 4.54 0.93 -5.54
N PRO A 45 3.20 1.09 -5.42
CA PRO A 45 2.49 0.70 -4.22
C PRO A 45 2.51 -0.82 -4.05
N MET A 46 2.84 -1.28 -2.84
CA MET A 46 2.73 -2.69 -2.50
C MET A 46 1.26 -3.07 -2.23
N ALA A 47 0.92 -4.33 -2.46
CA ALA A 47 -0.41 -4.84 -2.13
C ALA A 47 -0.71 -4.62 -0.63
N GLY A 48 -1.89 -4.09 -0.35
CA GLY A 48 -2.34 -3.89 1.03
C GLY A 48 -2.45 -5.22 1.76
N PHE A 49 -2.15 -5.20 3.07
CA PHE A 49 -2.31 -6.38 3.90
C PHE A 49 -3.79 -6.76 4.02
N GLN A 50 -4.17 -7.94 3.53
CA GLN A 50 -5.49 -8.51 3.71
C GLN A 50 -5.55 -9.25 5.06
N ARG A 51 -6.46 -8.85 5.96
CA ARG A 51 -6.69 -9.57 7.23
C ARG A 51 -7.14 -11.01 6.93
N GLY A 52 -6.28 -11.98 7.26
CA GLY A 52 -6.53 -13.41 7.06
C GLY A 52 -5.36 -14.17 6.39
N GLU A 53 -4.43 -13.47 5.75
CA GLU A 53 -3.33 -14.07 4.97
C GLU A 53 -1.98 -14.11 5.70
N PHE A 54 -1.90 -13.68 6.97
CA PHE A 54 -0.66 -13.79 7.75
C PHE A 54 -0.37 -15.25 8.14
N ARG A 55 0.19 -16.02 7.20
CA ARG A 55 0.95 -17.23 7.51
C ARG A 55 2.31 -16.76 7.99
N GLY A 56 2.42 -16.47 9.30
CA GLY A 56 3.70 -16.18 9.93
C GLY A 56 4.70 -17.28 9.57
N GLY A 57 5.77 -16.90 8.87
CA GLY A 57 6.69 -17.85 8.25
C GLY A 57 8.15 -17.47 8.51
N ALA A 58 8.60 -17.59 9.75
CA ALA A 58 9.96 -18.10 9.95
C ALA A 58 9.88 -19.62 9.76
N THR A 59 10.08 -20.10 8.54
CA THR A 59 10.73 -21.39 8.23
C THR A 59 10.76 -21.59 6.72
N ALA A 60 11.95 -21.98 6.26
CA ALA A 60 12.25 -22.25 4.87
C ALA A 60 11.51 -23.50 4.33
N THR A 61 11.42 -23.52 3.01
CA THR A 61 11.40 -24.70 2.13
C THR A 61 10.04 -25.24 1.66
N THR A 62 9.97 -25.27 0.32
CA THR A 62 9.34 -26.26 -0.60
C THR A 62 7.99 -25.98 -1.24
N ALA A 63 8.08 -25.94 -2.58
CA ALA A 63 7.19 -26.50 -3.60
C ALA A 63 5.81 -25.88 -3.87
N THR A 64 5.73 -25.31 -5.08
CA THR A 64 4.79 -25.68 -6.16
C THR A 64 3.37 -26.06 -5.73
N THR A 65 2.37 -25.30 -6.17
CA THR A 65 1.36 -25.72 -7.17
C THR A 65 0.47 -24.53 -7.52
N ALA A 66 0.30 -24.30 -8.82
CA ALA A 66 -0.63 -23.33 -9.39
C ALA A 66 -2.08 -23.74 -9.09
N THR A 67 -2.94 -22.80 -8.69
CA THR A 67 -4.39 -22.94 -8.91
C THR A 67 -5.06 -21.57 -9.01
N THR A 68 -5.39 -21.20 -10.25
CA THR A 68 -6.49 -20.33 -10.65
C THR A 68 -7.73 -20.57 -9.79
N THR A 69 -8.40 -19.55 -9.22
CA THR A 69 -9.86 -19.54 -8.97
C THR A 69 -10.35 -18.14 -8.59
N THR A 70 -10.98 -17.51 -9.59
CA THR A 70 -12.17 -16.62 -9.58
C THR A 70 -12.59 -15.87 -8.31
N SER A 71 -12.72 -14.55 -8.50
CA SER A 71 -13.55 -13.59 -7.75
C SER A 71 -14.99 -14.06 -7.51
N PRO A 72 -15.63 -13.65 -6.40
CA PRO A 72 -17.07 -13.50 -6.34
C PRO A 72 -17.49 -12.07 -5.99
N THR A 73 -18.24 -11.48 -6.93
CA THR A 73 -19.28 -10.46 -6.77
C THR A 73 -20.21 -10.77 -5.59
N ALA A 74 -20.54 -9.75 -4.77
CA ALA A 74 -21.92 -9.38 -4.42
C ALA A 74 -21.95 -8.26 -3.35
N SER A 75 -22.24 -7.03 -3.79
CA SER A 75 -22.76 -5.96 -2.91
C SER A 75 -24.17 -6.32 -2.45
N PRO A 76 -24.53 -6.18 -1.16
CA PRO A 76 -25.92 -6.21 -0.74
C PRO A 76 -26.63 -4.89 -1.10
N PRO A 77 -27.89 -4.92 -1.57
CA PRO A 77 -28.64 -3.72 -1.93
C PRO A 77 -29.10 -2.94 -0.67
N VAL A 78 -28.91 -1.62 -0.71
CA VAL A 78 -29.42 -0.65 0.28
C VAL A 78 -30.94 -0.52 0.13
N PRO A 79 -31.75 -0.64 1.20
CA PRO A 79 -33.19 -0.36 1.13
C PRO A 79 -33.45 1.16 1.12
N PRO A 80 -34.41 1.67 0.32
CA PRO A 80 -34.84 3.07 0.38
C PRO A 80 -36.02 3.29 1.35
N ALA A 81 -36.02 4.50 1.94
CA ALA A 81 -37.03 5.17 2.78
C ALA A 81 -37.10 4.81 4.28
#